data_AF-A0A969ZI78-F1
#
_entry.id   AF-A0A969ZI78-F1
#
_cell.length_a   1.000
_cell.length_b   1.000
_cell.length_c   1.000
_cell.angle_alpha   90.00
_cell.angle_beta   90.00
_cell.angle_gamma   90.00
#
_symmetry.space_group_name_H-M   'P 1'
#
loop_
_entity.id
_entity.type
_entity.pdbx_description
1 polymer ?
#
loop_
_entity_poly.entity_id
_entity_poly.type
_entity_poly.pdbx_seq_one_letter_code
_entity_poly.pdbx_strand_id
1 'polypeptide(L)'
;MQPQRREKCIMFERMFGFIITLVKNQNQGINEIFYIGGNEVLPPPLQANEEAMLLENLESGDSSVKRILIERNLRLVVYIARKFENTGVDIEDLTSIGTIGLIKAINTYNPGRNIKLATYASRCIENEILMYLRKNSRAKSEVSFEEPLNVDWDGNELLLSDILGTDSDIIQRNLEEETDKKLLVSAMNKLSGREKKIMELRFGLNNHLEKTQKEVADMLGISQSYISRLEKRILGRLKREICRML
;
A
#
# COMPACT_ATOMS: atom_id res chain seq x y z
N MET A 1 -51.74 41.18 17.40
CA MET A 1 -50.73 40.27 16.82
C MET A 1 -49.55 41.11 16.33
N GLN A 2 -48.29 40.73 16.60
CA GLN A 2 -47.01 41.42 16.29
C GLN A 2 -46.15 42.03 17.45
N PRO A 3 -45.97 41.37 18.63
CA PRO A 3 -44.81 41.69 19.48
C PRO A 3 -43.67 40.66 19.40
N GLN A 4 -43.99 39.36 19.29
CA GLN A 4 -43.00 38.27 19.42
C GLN A 4 -42.04 38.06 18.24
N ARG A 5 -42.27 38.69 17.08
CA ARG A 5 -41.35 38.60 15.93
C ARG A 5 -40.18 39.59 16.02
N ARG A 6 -40.30 40.71 16.76
CA ARG A 6 -39.22 41.72 16.85
C ARG A 6 -38.10 41.31 17.79
N GLU A 7 -38.40 40.67 18.92
CA GLU A 7 -37.36 40.24 19.88
C GLU A 7 -36.50 39.08 19.34
N LYS A 8 -37.08 38.16 18.55
CA LYS A 8 -36.31 37.10 17.88
C LYS A 8 -35.39 37.67 16.80
N CYS A 9 -35.78 38.71 16.06
CA CYS A 9 -34.91 39.39 15.10
C CYS A 9 -33.75 40.13 15.78
N ILE A 10 -33.98 40.81 16.91
CA ILE A 10 -32.92 41.54 17.63
C ILE A 10 -31.92 40.57 18.29
N MET A 11 -32.40 39.44 18.82
CA MET A 11 -31.52 38.35 19.31
C MET A 11 -30.71 37.72 18.17
N PHE A 12 -31.31 37.51 16.99
CA PHE A 12 -30.63 36.94 15.83
C PHE A 12 -29.58 37.90 15.24
N GLU A 13 -29.88 39.21 15.17
CA GLU A 13 -28.92 40.24 14.73
C GLU A 13 -27.76 40.41 15.72
N ARG A 14 -28.01 40.30 17.04
CA ARG A 14 -26.94 40.31 18.05
C ARG A 14 -26.10 39.04 18.03
N MET A 15 -26.69 37.88 17.76
CA MET A 15 -25.96 36.61 17.60
C MET A 15 -25.15 36.60 16.30
N PHE A 16 -25.73 37.07 15.18
CA PHE A 16 -25.01 37.23 13.91
C PHE A 16 -23.92 38.29 14.00
N GLY A 17 -24.17 39.40 14.71
CA GLY A 17 -23.16 40.40 15.02
C GLY A 17 -22.01 39.81 15.84
N PHE A 18 -22.31 39.02 16.87
CA PHE A 18 -21.30 38.35 17.68
C PHE A 18 -20.54 37.28 16.88
N ILE A 19 -21.21 36.49 16.02
CA ILE A 19 -20.57 35.51 15.13
C ILE A 19 -19.70 36.22 14.08
N ILE A 20 -20.16 37.34 13.50
CA ILE A 20 -19.36 38.14 12.56
C ILE A 20 -18.18 38.80 13.28
N THR A 21 -18.32 39.26 14.52
CA THR A 21 -17.21 39.78 15.33
C THR A 21 -16.26 38.67 15.79
N LEU A 22 -16.76 37.47 16.07
CA LEU A 22 -15.95 36.29 16.42
C LEU A 22 -15.19 35.78 15.20
N VAL A 23 -15.81 35.75 14.01
CA VAL A 23 -15.18 35.42 12.72
C VAL A 23 -14.21 36.52 12.28
N LYS A 24 -14.54 37.80 12.50
CA LYS A 24 -13.61 38.92 12.22
C LYS A 24 -12.45 39.01 13.21
N ASN A 25 -12.62 38.57 14.46
CA ASN A 25 -11.53 38.47 15.44
C ASN A 25 -10.77 37.14 15.36
N GLN A 26 -11.30 36.12 14.68
CA GLN A 26 -10.54 34.95 14.24
C GLN A 26 -9.81 35.17 12.89
N ASN A 27 -10.09 36.27 12.20
CA ASN A 27 -9.27 36.78 11.10
C ASN A 27 -8.04 37.57 11.59
N GLN A 28 -7.32 37.05 12.59
CA GLN A 28 -5.87 37.22 12.56
C GLN A 28 -5.37 36.26 11.49
N GLY A 29 -5.09 36.84 10.32
CA GLY A 29 -4.94 36.15 9.04
C GLY A 29 -4.13 34.86 9.11
N ILE A 30 -4.82 33.74 9.01
CA ILE A 30 -4.23 32.52 8.50
C ILE A 30 -4.18 32.68 6.97
N ASN A 31 -3.20 33.45 6.50
CA ASN A 31 -2.76 33.40 5.09
C ASN A 31 -2.01 32.07 4.91
N GLU A 32 -2.72 30.94 4.95
CA GLU A 32 -2.15 29.68 4.49
C GLU A 32 -2.12 29.74 2.96
N ILE A 33 -0.93 29.99 2.41
CA ILE A 33 -0.70 29.96 0.98
C ILE A 33 -0.63 28.49 0.55
N PHE A 34 -1.72 28.01 -0.05
CA PHE A 34 -1.76 26.72 -0.73
C PHE A 34 -1.30 26.94 -2.17
N TYR A 35 -0.10 26.47 -2.51
CA TYR A 35 0.35 26.45 -3.90
C TYR A 35 -0.35 25.31 -4.65
N ILE A 36 -1.49 25.62 -5.27
CA ILE A 36 -2.19 24.73 -6.22
C ILE A 36 -2.45 25.56 -7.48
N GLY A 37 -1.62 25.37 -8.51
CA GLY A 37 -1.91 25.70 -9.92
C GLY A 37 -2.44 27.10 -10.27
N GLY A 38 -2.30 28.10 -9.40
CA GLY A 38 -2.83 29.44 -9.66
C GLY A 38 -1.99 30.21 -10.69
N ASN A 39 -2.63 31.07 -11.49
CA ASN A 39 -1.97 32.09 -12.31
C ASN A 39 -1.22 33.16 -11.47
N GLU A 40 -1.06 32.95 -10.16
CA GLU A 40 -0.41 33.87 -9.24
C GLU A 40 1.10 33.76 -9.36
N VAL A 41 1.73 34.88 -9.69
CA VAL A 41 3.18 34.97 -9.81
C VAL A 41 3.81 34.74 -8.43
N LEU A 42 4.64 33.70 -8.33
CA LEU A 42 5.38 33.39 -7.10
C LEU A 42 6.14 34.62 -6.58
N PRO A 43 6.08 34.89 -5.27
CA PRO A 43 6.63 36.10 -4.68
C PRO A 43 8.13 36.20 -4.98
N PRO A 44 8.65 37.43 -5.18
CA PRO A 44 10.07 37.63 -5.42
C PRO A 44 10.88 37.22 -4.17
N PRO A 45 12.14 36.79 -4.36
CA PRO A 45 13.03 36.46 -3.27
C PRO A 45 13.27 37.69 -2.37
N LEU A 46 13.58 37.42 -1.11
CA LEU A 46 13.92 38.47 -0.14
C LEU A 46 15.26 39.14 -0.48
N GLN A 47 15.42 40.38 -0.03
CA GLN A 47 16.73 41.03 -0.05
C GLN A 47 17.63 40.39 1.02
N ALA A 48 18.95 40.39 0.78
CA ALA A 48 19.91 39.75 1.68
C ALA A 48 19.84 40.25 3.13
N ASN A 49 19.55 41.55 3.31
CA ASN A 49 19.43 42.17 4.63
C ASN A 49 18.16 41.71 5.37
N GLU A 50 17.04 41.59 4.65
CA GLU A 50 15.76 41.13 5.20
C GLU A 50 15.83 39.63 5.55
N GLU A 51 16.47 38.84 4.68
CA GLU A 51 16.71 37.42 4.94
C GLU A 51 17.55 37.21 6.20
N ALA A 52 18.61 38.00 6.40
CA ALA A 52 19.44 37.93 7.60
C ALA A 52 18.63 38.23 8.89
N MET A 53 17.80 39.28 8.89
CA MET A 53 16.95 39.62 10.03
C MET A 53 15.93 38.51 10.35
N LEU A 54 15.33 37.90 9.33
CA LEU A 54 14.40 36.79 9.53
C LEU A 54 15.11 35.53 10.02
N LEU A 55 16.34 35.27 9.57
CA LEU A 55 17.15 34.14 10.01
C LEU A 55 17.59 34.27 11.48
N GLU A 56 17.89 35.48 11.97
CA GLU A 56 18.16 35.71 13.40
C GLU A 56 16.94 35.39 14.27
N ASN A 57 15.75 35.77 13.80
CA ASN A 57 14.49 35.49 14.51
C ASN A 57 14.03 34.02 14.40
N LEU A 58 14.69 33.20 13.57
CA LEU A 58 14.36 31.79 13.38
C LEU A 58 14.67 30.96 14.63
N GLU A 59 15.69 31.35 15.42
CA GLU A 59 16.03 30.71 16.70
C GLU A 59 14.95 30.89 17.76
N SER A 60 14.15 31.96 17.66
CA SER A 60 13.02 32.22 18.57
C SER A 60 11.83 31.28 18.32
N GLY A 61 11.87 30.48 17.26
CA GLY A 61 10.86 29.46 16.97
C GLY A 61 9.54 29.99 16.42
N ASP A 62 9.47 31.26 16.01
CA ASP A 62 8.24 31.87 15.52
C ASP A 62 7.76 31.22 14.20
N SER A 63 6.51 30.75 14.21
CA SER A 63 5.87 30.13 13.05
C SER A 63 5.65 31.13 11.90
N SER A 64 5.50 32.41 12.23
CA SER A 64 5.29 33.48 11.25
C SER A 64 6.53 33.66 10.34
N VAL A 65 7.72 33.64 10.93
CA VAL A 65 9.02 33.79 10.25
C VAL A 65 9.27 32.61 9.31
N LYS A 66 8.98 31.39 9.77
CA LYS A 66 9.13 30.17 8.95
C LYS A 66 8.26 30.23 7.71
N ARG A 67 7.00 30.68 7.86
CA ARG A 67 6.06 30.83 6.74
C ARG A 67 6.61 31.77 5.67
N ILE A 68 7.05 32.96 6.06
CA ILE A 68 7.61 33.96 5.14
C ILE A 68 8.82 33.37 4.39
N LEU A 69 9.72 32.69 5.09
CA LEU A 69 10.89 32.07 4.48
C LEU A 69 10.52 30.95 3.50
N ILE A 70 9.49 30.16 3.78
CA ILE A 70 8.99 29.13 2.86
C ILE A 70 8.47 29.79 1.59
N GLU A 71 7.53 30.72 1.70
CA GLU A 71 6.86 31.37 0.58
C GLU A 71 7.85 32.07 -0.36
N ARG A 72 8.80 32.82 0.22
CA ARG A 72 9.82 33.57 -0.52
C ARG A 72 10.85 32.69 -1.23
N ASN A 73 10.95 31.42 -0.84
CA ASN A 73 11.87 30.44 -1.45
C ASN A 73 11.17 29.41 -2.35
N LEU A 74 9.85 29.50 -2.58
CA LEU A 74 9.13 28.57 -3.46
C LEU A 74 9.66 28.56 -4.91
N ARG A 75 10.15 29.69 -5.41
CA ARG A 75 10.77 29.77 -6.75
C ARG A 75 11.99 28.85 -6.90
N LEU A 76 12.75 28.67 -5.82
CA LEU A 76 13.88 27.75 -5.79
C LEU A 76 13.41 26.29 -5.90
N VAL A 77 12.30 25.95 -5.24
CA VAL A 77 11.69 24.62 -5.31
C VAL A 77 11.30 24.29 -6.76
N VAL A 78 10.57 25.18 -7.42
CA VAL A 78 10.16 25.01 -8.82
C VAL A 78 11.39 24.86 -9.73
N TYR A 79 12.40 25.71 -9.54
CA TYR A 79 13.65 25.63 -10.32
C TYR A 79 14.36 24.26 -10.16
N ILE A 80 14.39 23.70 -8.94
CA ILE A 80 15.00 22.39 -8.69
C ILE A 80 14.13 21.27 -9.24
N ALA A 81 12.80 21.34 -9.05
CA ALA A 81 11.86 20.34 -9.54
C ALA A 81 11.94 20.15 -11.05
N ARG A 82 12.14 21.23 -11.83
CA ARG A 82 12.32 21.16 -13.29
C ARG A 82 13.52 20.32 -13.74
N LYS A 83 14.53 20.13 -12.89
CA LYS A 83 15.66 19.23 -13.20
C LYS A 83 15.23 17.76 -13.26
N PHE A 84 14.08 17.42 -12.68
CA PHE A 84 13.53 16.07 -12.59
C PHE A 84 12.31 15.83 -13.51
N GLU A 85 12.00 16.76 -14.41
CA GLU A 85 10.83 16.69 -15.31
C GLU A 85 10.86 15.43 -16.21
N ASN A 86 12.05 14.96 -16.60
CA ASN A 86 12.23 13.75 -17.42
C ASN A 86 11.95 12.43 -16.69
N THR A 87 11.51 12.45 -15.43
CA THR A 87 11.25 11.24 -14.64
C THR A 87 9.87 10.64 -14.88
N GLY A 88 9.00 11.32 -15.65
CA GLY A 88 7.63 10.91 -15.94
C GLY A 88 6.65 11.19 -14.79
N VAL A 89 7.06 11.98 -13.80
CA VAL A 89 6.21 12.48 -12.71
C VAL A 89 5.83 13.91 -13.03
N ASP A 90 4.59 14.30 -12.71
CA ASP A 90 4.11 15.67 -12.92
C ASP A 90 5.00 16.68 -12.17
N ILE A 91 5.28 17.80 -12.81
CA ILE A 91 6.08 18.89 -12.24
C ILE A 91 5.40 19.50 -11.00
N GLU A 92 4.07 19.49 -10.95
CA GLU A 92 3.30 19.96 -9.78
C GLU A 92 3.51 19.04 -8.56
N ASP A 93 3.54 17.73 -8.78
CA ASP A 93 3.83 16.74 -7.74
C ASP A 93 5.28 16.90 -7.24
N LEU A 94 6.23 17.01 -8.18
CA LEU A 94 7.64 17.23 -7.85
C LEU A 94 7.84 18.53 -7.06
N THR A 95 7.09 19.58 -7.38
CA THR A 95 7.10 20.86 -6.66
C THR A 95 6.51 20.71 -5.26
N SER A 96 5.43 19.96 -5.11
CA SER A 96 4.81 19.67 -3.81
C SER A 96 5.75 18.88 -2.89
N ILE A 97 6.40 17.83 -3.42
CA ILE A 97 7.42 17.05 -2.72
C ILE A 97 8.63 17.92 -2.36
N GLY A 98 9.10 18.73 -3.31
CA GLY A 98 10.19 19.66 -3.08
C GLY A 98 9.88 20.68 -1.98
N THR A 99 8.62 21.11 -1.86
CA THR A 99 8.15 22.04 -0.82
C THR A 99 8.26 21.41 0.56
N ILE A 100 7.99 20.10 0.70
CA ILE A 100 8.25 19.35 1.94
C ILE A 100 9.75 19.40 2.29
N GLY A 101 10.63 19.22 1.29
CA GLY A 101 12.08 19.36 1.47
C GLY A 101 12.51 20.75 1.93
N LEU A 102 11.89 21.80 1.41
CA LEU A 102 12.13 23.19 1.84
C LEU A 102 11.65 23.44 3.28
N ILE A 103 10.46 22.95 3.65
CA ILE A 103 9.93 23.05 5.02
C ILE A 103 10.89 22.36 6.01
N LYS A 104 11.36 21.15 5.68
CA LYS A 104 12.37 20.45 6.48
C LYS A 104 13.65 21.27 6.60
N ALA A 105 14.15 21.83 5.49
CA ALA A 105 15.34 22.65 5.49
C ALA A 105 15.23 23.86 6.42
N ILE A 106 14.12 24.61 6.34
CA ILE A 106 13.89 25.79 7.18
C ILE A 106 13.74 25.41 8.65
N ASN A 107 13.12 24.27 8.96
CA ASN A 107 13.00 23.79 10.33
C ASN A 107 14.33 23.35 10.96
N THR A 108 15.30 22.88 10.16
CA THR A 108 16.58 22.36 10.66
C THR A 108 17.78 23.24 10.31
N TYR A 109 17.56 24.40 9.70
CA TYR A 109 18.61 25.31 9.30
C TYR A 109 19.29 25.93 10.53
N ASN A 110 20.62 26.03 10.48
CA ASN A 110 21.42 26.63 11.53
C ASN A 110 22.34 27.72 10.93
N PRO A 111 22.11 29.01 11.25
CA PRO A 111 22.93 30.12 10.75
C PRO A 111 24.42 30.03 11.13
N GLY A 112 24.73 29.41 12.27
CA GLY A 112 26.10 29.26 12.79
C GLY A 112 27.02 28.39 11.93
N ARG A 113 26.49 27.67 10.93
CA ARG A 113 27.30 26.87 9.99
C ARG A 113 27.89 27.66 8.82
N ASN A 114 27.64 28.97 8.74
CA ASN A 114 28.17 29.87 7.71
C ASN A 114 27.94 29.39 6.25
N ILE A 115 26.77 28.77 6.01
CA ILE A 115 26.32 28.36 4.67
C ILE A 115 25.03 29.12 4.36
N LYS A 116 24.83 29.55 3.11
CA LYS A 116 23.60 30.23 2.70
C LYS A 116 22.40 29.28 2.81
N LEU A 117 21.24 29.80 3.25
CA LEU A 117 19.98 29.06 3.34
C LEU A 117 19.63 28.36 2.01
N ALA A 118 19.71 29.09 0.89
CA ALA A 118 19.44 28.55 -0.43
C ALA A 118 20.31 27.32 -0.77
N THR A 119 21.59 27.33 -0.38
CA THR A 119 22.51 26.20 -0.62
C THR A 119 22.10 24.97 0.18
N TYR A 120 21.74 25.16 1.46
CA TYR A 120 21.28 24.08 2.32
C TYR A 120 19.91 23.54 1.86
N ALA A 121 18.95 24.44 1.64
CA ALA A 121 17.62 24.12 1.16
C ALA A 121 17.66 23.37 -0.17
N SER A 122 18.53 23.76 -1.09
CA SER A 122 18.70 23.05 -2.38
C SER A 122 19.00 21.57 -2.19
N ARG A 123 19.85 21.21 -1.22
CA ARG A 123 20.21 19.82 -0.93
C ARG A 123 19.04 19.05 -0.31
N CYS A 124 18.29 19.69 0.58
CA CYS A 124 17.11 19.08 1.20
C CYS A 124 15.98 18.85 0.20
N ILE A 125 15.71 19.82 -0.68
CA ILE A 125 14.70 19.72 -1.75
C ILE A 125 15.06 18.57 -2.69
N GLU A 126 16.31 18.55 -3.18
CA GLU A 126 16.80 17.49 -4.07
C GLU A 126 16.69 16.10 -3.42
N ASN A 127 17.06 15.99 -2.15
CA ASN A 127 16.97 14.72 -1.42
C ASN A 127 15.53 14.22 -1.28
N GLU A 128 14.56 15.10 -0.98
CA GLU A 128 13.17 14.69 -0.83
C GLU A 128 12.57 14.18 -2.15
N ILE A 129 12.86 14.89 -3.26
CA ILE A 129 12.45 14.45 -4.60
C ILE A 129 13.08 13.08 -4.94
N LEU A 130 14.38 12.91 -4.70
CA LEU A 130 15.05 11.63 -4.91
C LEU A 130 14.50 10.51 -4.03
N MET A 131 14.13 10.81 -2.77
CA MET A 131 13.48 9.85 -1.88
C MET A 131 12.13 9.38 -2.45
N TYR A 132 11.32 10.30 -2.95
CA TYR A 132 10.06 9.97 -3.62
C TYR A 132 10.28 9.08 -4.86
N LEU A 133 11.18 9.48 -5.75
CA LEU A 133 11.47 8.75 -6.99
C LEU A 133 11.94 7.31 -6.72
N ARG A 134 12.81 7.12 -5.71
CA ARG A 134 13.26 5.78 -5.30
C ARG A 134 12.12 4.92 -4.76
N LYS A 135 11.18 5.52 -4.02
CA LYS A 135 10.03 4.81 -3.48
C LYS A 135 9.05 4.41 -4.59
N ASN A 136 8.81 5.31 -5.55
CA ASN A 136 7.82 5.10 -6.61
C ASN A 136 8.35 4.29 -7.81
N SER A 137 9.66 4.10 -7.94
CA SER A 137 10.26 3.28 -9.00
C SER A 137 9.78 1.82 -9.00
N ARG A 138 9.28 1.29 -7.88
CA ARG A 138 8.75 -0.08 -7.79
C ARG A 138 7.37 -0.21 -8.45
N ALA A 139 6.53 0.83 -8.34
CA ALA A 139 5.20 0.86 -8.94
C ALA A 139 5.26 0.97 -10.48
N LYS A 140 6.38 1.46 -11.05
CA LYS A 140 6.57 1.49 -12.52
C LYS A 140 6.64 0.12 -13.19
N SER A 141 6.82 -0.96 -12.43
CA SER A 141 6.75 -2.33 -12.94
C SER A 141 5.34 -2.91 -12.94
N GLU A 142 4.37 -2.19 -12.40
CA GLU A 142 2.98 -2.60 -12.39
C GLU A 142 2.34 -2.22 -13.74
N VAL A 143 1.63 -3.16 -14.33
CA VAL A 143 0.91 -3.00 -15.60
C VAL A 143 -0.58 -3.12 -15.28
N SER A 144 -1.40 -2.24 -15.85
CA SER A 144 -2.85 -2.32 -15.66
C SER A 144 -3.40 -3.52 -16.42
N PHE A 145 -4.36 -4.24 -15.81
CA PHE A 145 -5.08 -5.30 -16.52
C PHE A 145 -5.95 -4.76 -17.66
N GLU A 146 -6.30 -3.48 -17.60
CA GLU A 146 -7.12 -2.76 -18.59
C GLU A 146 -6.26 -2.10 -19.68
N GLU A 147 -4.94 -2.29 -19.68
CA GLU A 147 -4.08 -1.74 -20.72
C GLU A 147 -4.14 -2.63 -21.98
N PRO A 148 -4.39 -2.05 -23.18
CA PRO A 148 -4.44 -2.82 -24.41
C PRO A 148 -3.05 -3.35 -24.77
N LEU A 149 -2.93 -4.67 -24.89
CA LEU A 149 -1.72 -5.35 -25.37
C LEU A 149 -1.56 -5.23 -26.89
N ASN A 150 -2.68 -5.31 -27.61
CA ASN A 150 -2.72 -5.21 -29.05
C ASN A 150 -4.07 -4.64 -29.51
N VAL A 151 -4.09 -4.04 -30.69
CA VAL A 151 -5.30 -3.55 -31.34
C VAL A 151 -5.37 -4.19 -32.73
N ASP A 152 -6.44 -4.94 -32.98
CA ASP A 152 -6.69 -5.53 -34.28
C ASP A 152 -6.98 -4.44 -35.33
N TRP A 153 -6.90 -4.79 -36.62
CA TRP A 153 -7.23 -3.87 -37.73
C TRP A 153 -8.66 -3.32 -37.68
N ASP A 154 -9.58 -4.01 -37.00
CA ASP A 154 -10.97 -3.59 -36.78
C ASP A 154 -11.13 -2.66 -35.55
N GLY A 155 -10.04 -2.37 -34.83
CA GLY A 155 -10.02 -1.48 -33.66
C GLY A 155 -10.42 -2.15 -32.34
N ASN A 156 -10.53 -3.48 -32.31
CA ASN A 156 -10.78 -4.22 -31.07
C ASN A 156 -9.49 -4.32 -30.26
N GLU A 157 -9.56 -3.97 -28.98
CA GLU A 157 -8.44 -4.01 -28.05
C GLU A 157 -8.39 -5.39 -27.37
N LEU A 158 -7.21 -6.02 -27.39
CA LEU A 158 -6.92 -7.20 -26.59
C LEU A 158 -6.32 -6.75 -25.26
N LEU A 159 -7.02 -6.95 -24.15
CA LEU A 159 -6.54 -6.55 -22.83
C LEU A 159 -5.72 -7.65 -22.18
N LEU A 160 -4.86 -7.28 -21.22
CA LEU A 160 -4.13 -8.26 -20.41
C LEU A 160 -5.10 -9.14 -19.60
N SER A 161 -6.23 -8.59 -19.13
CA SER A 161 -7.28 -9.35 -18.45
C SER A 161 -7.84 -10.50 -19.28
N ASP A 162 -7.88 -10.37 -20.60
CA ASP A 162 -8.50 -11.35 -21.49
C ASP A 162 -7.62 -12.59 -21.69
N ILE A 163 -6.31 -12.42 -21.51
CA ILE A 163 -5.32 -13.50 -21.61
C ILE A 163 -5.16 -14.23 -20.27
N LEU A 164 -5.38 -13.53 -19.16
CA LEU A 164 -5.22 -14.08 -17.83
C LEU A 164 -6.37 -15.03 -17.47
N GLY A 165 -6.22 -16.29 -17.89
CA GLY A 165 -7.08 -17.38 -17.47
C GLY A 165 -6.79 -17.85 -16.04
N THR A 166 -7.72 -18.64 -15.50
CA THR A 166 -7.49 -19.39 -14.26
C THR A 166 -6.87 -20.75 -14.60
N ASP A 167 -6.15 -21.37 -13.66
CA ASP A 167 -5.55 -22.71 -13.88
C ASP A 167 -6.60 -23.68 -14.43
N SER A 168 -6.24 -24.43 -15.49
CA SER A 168 -7.13 -25.37 -16.20
C SER A 168 -7.83 -26.36 -15.28
N ASP A 169 -7.21 -26.66 -14.13
CA ASP A 169 -7.58 -27.80 -13.30
C ASP A 169 -8.51 -27.44 -12.14
N ILE A 170 -9.04 -26.21 -12.07
CA ILE A 170 -9.88 -25.78 -10.92
C ILE A 170 -11.22 -26.51 -10.90
N ILE A 171 -11.83 -26.72 -12.07
CA ILE A 171 -13.07 -27.52 -12.17
C ILE A 171 -12.75 -29.01 -12.15
N GLN A 172 -11.66 -29.40 -12.83
CA GLN A 172 -11.30 -30.79 -13.01
C GLN A 172 -10.88 -31.47 -11.70
N ARG A 173 -10.15 -30.78 -10.81
CA ARG A 173 -9.76 -31.32 -9.49
C ARG A 173 -10.94 -31.79 -8.66
N ASN A 174 -12.02 -31.00 -8.58
CA ASN A 174 -13.17 -31.37 -7.75
C ASN A 174 -13.91 -32.61 -8.27
N LEU A 175 -13.95 -32.81 -9.60
CA LEU A 175 -14.63 -33.93 -10.23
C LEU A 175 -13.78 -35.21 -10.20
N GLU A 176 -12.46 -35.06 -10.32
CA GLU A 176 -11.49 -36.14 -10.15
C GLU A 176 -11.43 -36.62 -8.70
N GLU A 177 -11.48 -35.72 -7.71
CA GLU A 177 -11.44 -36.07 -6.28
C GLU A 177 -12.55 -37.05 -5.86
N GLU A 178 -13.78 -36.87 -6.33
CA GLU A 178 -14.87 -37.78 -5.97
C GLU A 178 -14.68 -39.18 -6.60
N THR A 179 -14.16 -39.21 -7.82
CA THR A 179 -13.86 -40.44 -8.56
C THR A 179 -12.70 -41.19 -7.92
N ASP A 180 -11.62 -40.49 -7.58
CA ASP A 180 -10.44 -41.02 -6.89
C ASP A 180 -10.79 -41.57 -5.50
N LYS A 181 -11.65 -40.86 -4.76
CA LYS A 181 -12.15 -41.32 -3.46
C LYS A 181 -12.95 -42.61 -3.59
N LYS A 182 -13.81 -42.73 -4.61
CA LYS A 182 -14.57 -43.96 -4.90
C LYS A 182 -13.65 -45.13 -5.25
N LEU A 183 -12.63 -44.90 -6.09
CA LEU A 183 -11.61 -45.90 -6.45
C LEU A 183 -10.83 -46.37 -5.22
N LEU A 184 -10.38 -45.43 -4.38
CA LEU A 184 -9.65 -45.73 -3.14
C LEU A 184 -10.50 -46.56 -2.17
N VAL A 185 -11.76 -46.20 -1.95
CA VAL A 185 -12.68 -46.95 -1.08
C VAL A 185 -12.90 -48.37 -1.60
N SER A 186 -13.09 -48.53 -2.91
CA SER A 186 -13.24 -49.84 -3.55
C SER A 186 -11.98 -50.72 -3.36
N ALA A 187 -10.79 -50.15 -3.57
CA ALA A 187 -9.53 -50.84 -3.35
C ALA A 187 -9.30 -51.22 -1.88
N MET A 188 -9.66 -50.33 -0.95
CA MET A 188 -9.57 -50.55 0.50
C MET A 188 -10.49 -51.69 0.98
N ASN A 189 -11.63 -51.90 0.33
CA ASN A 189 -12.55 -53.00 0.67
C ASN A 189 -12.00 -54.39 0.28
N LYS A 190 -10.98 -54.48 -0.58
CA LYS A 190 -10.29 -55.74 -0.93
C LYS A 190 -9.16 -56.10 0.04
N LEU A 191 -8.80 -55.19 0.94
CA LEU A 191 -7.80 -55.45 1.99
C LEU A 191 -8.42 -56.28 3.11
N SER A 192 -7.59 -57.04 3.81
CA SER A 192 -8.02 -57.69 5.06
C SER A 192 -8.33 -56.65 6.13
N GLY A 193 -9.19 -56.99 7.10
CA GLY A 193 -9.58 -56.05 8.17
C GLY A 193 -8.39 -55.45 8.94
N ARG A 194 -7.32 -56.24 9.12
CA ARG A 194 -6.07 -55.77 9.75
C ARG A 194 -5.31 -54.79 8.86
N GLU A 195 -5.18 -55.06 7.57
CA GLU A 195 -4.51 -54.17 6.60
C GLU A 195 -5.29 -52.86 6.44
N LYS A 196 -6.63 -52.93 6.35
CA LYS A 196 -7.51 -51.78 6.27
C LYS A 196 -7.35 -50.88 7.50
N LYS A 197 -7.32 -51.47 8.70
CA LYS A 197 -7.15 -50.70 9.95
C LYS A 197 -5.81 -49.98 10.03
N ILE A 198 -4.73 -50.60 9.52
CA ILE A 198 -3.41 -49.96 9.47
C ILE A 198 -3.44 -48.73 8.55
N MET A 199 -4.04 -48.84 7.37
CA MET A 199 -4.16 -47.70 6.43
C MET A 199 -5.05 -46.59 6.99
N GLU A 200 -6.18 -46.94 7.61
CA GLU A 200 -7.08 -45.99 8.26
C GLU A 200 -6.38 -45.15 9.34
N LEU A 201 -5.58 -45.79 10.20
CA LEU A 201 -4.83 -45.10 11.24
C LEU A 201 -3.62 -44.33 10.69
N ARG A 202 -2.91 -44.88 9.70
CA ARG A 202 -1.70 -44.25 9.15
C ARG A 202 -1.96 -43.01 8.33
N PHE A 203 -3.10 -42.95 7.64
CA PHE A 203 -3.45 -41.86 6.72
C PHE A 203 -4.70 -41.07 7.15
N GLY A 204 -5.24 -41.35 8.34
CA GLY A 204 -6.40 -40.63 8.88
C GLY A 204 -7.69 -40.83 8.07
N LEU A 205 -7.92 -42.03 7.53
CA LEU A 205 -9.12 -42.33 6.74
C LEU A 205 -10.30 -42.68 7.67
N ASN A 206 -11.54 -42.57 7.18
CA ASN A 206 -12.76 -42.89 7.94
C ASN A 206 -12.86 -42.16 9.30
N ASN A 207 -12.58 -40.84 9.30
CA ASN A 207 -12.60 -39.97 10.48
C ASN A 207 -11.62 -40.38 11.60
N HIS A 208 -10.58 -41.15 11.28
CA HIS A 208 -9.47 -41.36 12.18
C HIS A 208 -8.46 -40.21 12.10
N LEU A 209 -7.77 -39.94 13.21
CA LEU A 209 -6.60 -39.06 13.20
C LEU A 209 -5.40 -39.81 12.61
N GLU A 210 -4.59 -39.10 11.83
CA GLU A 210 -3.33 -39.62 11.32
C GLU A 210 -2.40 -39.99 12.49
N LYS A 211 -1.77 -41.16 12.40
CA LYS A 211 -0.83 -41.67 13.41
C LYS A 211 0.46 -42.10 12.77
N THR A 212 1.57 -41.90 13.45
CA THR A 212 2.90 -42.35 13.05
C THR A 212 3.00 -43.89 13.03
N GLN A 213 3.98 -44.44 12.30
CA GLN A 213 4.22 -45.89 12.26
C GLN A 213 4.48 -46.47 13.65
N LYS A 214 5.13 -45.70 14.54
CA LYS A 214 5.40 -46.09 15.92
C LYS A 214 4.12 -46.18 16.73
N GLU A 215 3.27 -45.16 16.68
CA GLU A 215 1.99 -45.18 17.40
C GLU A 215 1.07 -46.30 16.92
N VAL A 216 1.02 -46.56 15.60
CA VAL A 216 0.24 -47.69 15.06
C VAL A 216 0.83 -49.04 15.49
N ALA A 217 2.15 -49.14 15.58
CA ALA A 217 2.85 -50.33 16.06
C ALA A 217 2.54 -50.62 17.53
N ASP A 218 2.59 -49.58 18.36
CA ASP A 218 2.25 -49.64 19.79
C ASP A 218 0.78 -50.05 19.99
N MET A 219 -0.15 -49.50 19.19
CA MET A 219 -1.57 -49.86 19.23
C MET A 219 -1.87 -51.30 18.79
N LEU A 220 -1.10 -51.84 17.84
CA LEU A 220 -1.32 -53.17 17.28
C LEU A 220 -0.42 -54.25 17.90
N GLY A 221 0.39 -53.90 18.90
CA GLY A 221 1.26 -54.83 19.62
C GLY A 221 2.33 -55.48 18.74
N ILE A 222 2.84 -54.76 17.74
CA ILE A 222 3.84 -55.26 16.78
C ILE A 222 4.98 -54.25 16.62
N SER A 223 6.09 -54.66 16.01
CA SER A 223 7.23 -53.74 15.83
C SER A 223 6.97 -52.70 14.74
N GLN A 224 7.50 -51.48 14.93
CA GLN A 224 7.43 -50.41 13.93
C GLN A 224 8.02 -50.83 12.57
N SER A 225 9.12 -51.59 12.57
CA SER A 225 9.71 -52.15 11.35
C SER A 225 8.76 -53.11 10.62
N TYR A 226 7.94 -53.87 11.36
CA TYR A 226 6.92 -54.73 10.76
C TYR A 226 5.77 -53.91 10.15
N ILE A 227 5.31 -52.86 10.81
CA ILE A 227 4.33 -51.89 10.24
C ILE A 227 4.87 -51.27 8.95
N SER A 228 6.12 -50.79 8.94
CA SER A 228 6.73 -50.17 7.76
C SER A 228 6.76 -51.11 6.55
N ARG A 229 7.12 -52.38 6.76
CA ARG A 229 7.10 -53.42 5.71
C ARG A 229 5.69 -53.72 5.22
N LEU A 230 4.71 -53.76 6.13
CA LEU A 230 3.33 -54.05 5.79
C LEU A 230 2.67 -52.89 5.04
N GLU A 231 2.93 -51.65 5.44
CA GLU A 231 2.50 -50.42 4.76
C GLU A 231 2.94 -50.41 3.29
N LYS A 232 4.24 -50.63 3.02
CA LYS A 232 4.76 -50.71 1.64
C LYS A 232 4.06 -51.78 0.81
N ARG A 233 3.80 -52.95 1.40
CA ARG A 233 3.13 -54.07 0.73
C ARG A 233 1.66 -53.74 0.42
N ILE A 234 0.95 -53.14 1.37
CA ILE A 234 -0.45 -52.73 1.23
C ILE A 234 -0.56 -51.63 0.17
N LEU A 235 0.28 -50.60 0.20
CA LEU A 235 0.32 -49.54 -0.81
C LEU A 235 0.56 -50.11 -2.21
N GLY A 236 1.49 -51.05 -2.35
CA GLY A 236 1.72 -51.75 -3.62
C GLY A 236 0.54 -52.61 -4.09
N ARG A 237 -0.31 -53.09 -3.17
CA ARG A 237 -1.56 -53.80 -3.49
C ARG A 237 -2.67 -52.82 -3.89
N LEU A 238 -2.86 -51.74 -3.13
CA LEU A 238 -3.82 -50.67 -3.43
C LEU A 238 -3.56 -50.07 -4.81
N LYS A 239 -2.31 -49.74 -5.14
CA LYS A 239 -1.93 -49.24 -6.46
C LYS A 239 -2.33 -50.20 -7.58
N ARG A 240 -2.06 -51.51 -7.41
CA ARG A 240 -2.43 -52.53 -8.40
C ARG A 240 -3.95 -52.68 -8.54
N GLU A 241 -4.69 -52.57 -7.45
CA GLU A 241 -6.16 -52.64 -7.49
C GLU A 241 -6.77 -51.41 -8.15
N ILE A 242 -6.27 -50.20 -7.86
CA ILE A 242 -6.72 -48.97 -8.51
C ILE A 242 -6.41 -49.02 -10.02
N CYS A 243 -5.19 -49.43 -10.42
CA CYS A 243 -4.84 -49.57 -11.83
C CYS A 243 -5.63 -50.65 -12.59
N ARG A 244 -6.35 -51.55 -11.91
CA ARG A 244 -7.26 -52.51 -12.56
C ARG A 244 -8.69 -51.96 -12.74
N MET A 245 -9.03 -50.92 -11.98
CA MET A 245 -10.37 -50.30 -11.99
C MET A 245 -10.44 -49.09 -12.92
N LEU A 246 -9.28 -48.53 -13.27
CA LEU A 246 -9.07 -47.59 -14.38
C LEU A 246 -9.00 -48.36 -15.70
#